data_AF-A0A447TPU3-F1
#
_entry.id   AF-A0A447TPU3-F1
#
_cell.length_a   1.000
_cell.length_b   1.000
_cell.length_c   1.000
_cell.angle_alpha   90.00
_cell.angle_beta   90.00
_cell.angle_gamma   90.00
#
_symmetry.space_group_name_H-M   'P 1'
#
loop_
_entity.id
_entity.type
_entity.pdbx_description
1 polymer ?
#
loop_
_entity_poly.entity_id
_entity_poly.type
_entity_poly.pdbx_seq_one_letter_code
_entity_poly.pdbx_strand_id
1 'polypeptide(L)'
;MRGANIRKSEYERDNSKTDYEKTKNIVSQEVVTTYYNISKYREMIDGVNLEKEFYKKMLETFSLLVSSGVAMQSDMRKVQVSIDALNTRSIMYQSMLDDEMYKMQNMTGLNLSPVQIQSDEKFNLFKKYIFVESPEKLMDMVMKYNDDYKMLVNTRKAATEDINAAKSSYFPTVDLVSSYVQNNPSGSAKKSDYEDEF
;
A
#
# COMPACT_ATOMS: atom_id res chain seq x y z
N MET A 1 -4.74 38.46 -6.94
CA MET A 1 -5.60 37.42 -6.37
C MET A 1 -5.80 36.21 -7.29
N ARG A 2 -6.50 36.32 -8.43
CA ARG A 2 -6.84 35.17 -9.31
C ARG A 2 -5.67 34.29 -9.74
N GLY A 3 -4.56 34.89 -10.20
CA GLY A 3 -3.39 34.11 -10.67
C GLY A 3 -2.70 33.29 -9.56
N ALA A 4 -2.64 33.81 -8.33
CA ALA A 4 -2.09 33.09 -7.19
C ALA A 4 -3.01 31.93 -6.77
N ASN A 5 -4.33 32.15 -6.79
CA ASN A 5 -5.31 31.09 -6.52
C ASN A 5 -5.23 29.96 -7.57
N ILE A 6 -5.05 30.29 -8.85
CA ILE A 6 -4.86 29.28 -9.91
C ILE A 6 -3.60 28.45 -9.65
N ARG A 7 -2.46 29.09 -9.36
CA ARG A 7 -1.21 28.39 -9.07
C ARG A 7 -1.29 27.53 -7.80
N LYS A 8 -1.97 28.01 -6.76
CA LYS A 8 -2.28 27.21 -5.56
C LYS A 8 -3.03 25.95 -5.96
N SER A 9 -4.12 26.08 -6.72
CA SER A 9 -4.90 24.93 -7.20
C SER A 9 -4.11 24.00 -8.12
N GLU A 10 -3.16 24.51 -8.92
CA GLU A 10 -2.25 23.68 -9.71
C GLU A 10 -1.34 22.82 -8.81
N TYR A 11 -0.73 23.40 -7.77
CA TYR A 11 0.09 22.65 -6.82
C TYR A 11 -0.72 21.64 -6.00
N GLU A 12 -1.95 21.97 -5.63
CA GLU A 12 -2.89 21.04 -4.98
C GLU A 12 -3.28 19.88 -5.90
N ARG A 13 -3.55 20.16 -7.19
CA ARG A 13 -3.80 19.12 -8.20
C ARG A 13 -2.59 18.21 -8.38
N ASP A 14 -1.39 18.78 -8.46
CA ASP A 14 -0.15 18.01 -8.60
C ASP A 14 0.14 17.16 -7.35
N ASN A 15 -0.28 17.62 -6.16
CA ASN A 15 -0.31 16.81 -4.95
C ASN A 15 -1.25 15.61 -5.08
N SER A 16 -2.50 15.82 -5.50
CA SER A 16 -3.45 14.71 -5.69
C SER A 16 -2.93 13.68 -6.70
N LYS A 17 -2.26 14.13 -7.77
CA LYS A 17 -1.61 13.22 -8.72
C LYS A 17 -0.47 12.42 -8.09
N THR A 18 0.36 13.07 -7.27
CA THR A 18 1.47 12.42 -6.58
C THR A 18 0.96 11.43 -5.53
N ASP A 19 -0.09 11.78 -4.80
CA ASP A 19 -0.77 10.92 -3.83
C ASP A 19 -1.32 9.65 -4.51
N TYR A 20 -1.96 9.80 -5.67
CA TYR A 20 -2.40 8.65 -6.48
C TYR A 20 -1.24 7.71 -6.85
N GLU A 21 -0.13 8.24 -7.37
CA GLU A 21 1.04 7.41 -7.71
C GLU A 21 1.65 6.75 -6.47
N LYS A 22 1.69 7.46 -5.33
CA LYS A 22 2.12 6.91 -4.05
C LYS A 22 1.23 5.74 -3.62
N THR A 23 -0.09 5.90 -3.64
CA THR A 23 -1.04 4.83 -3.32
C THR A 23 -0.87 3.64 -4.25
N LYS A 24 -0.71 3.87 -5.55
CA LYS A 24 -0.45 2.81 -6.53
C LYS A 24 0.84 2.05 -6.23
N ASN A 25 1.92 2.76 -5.86
CA ASN A 25 3.19 2.14 -5.48
C ASN A 25 3.07 1.33 -4.19
N ILE A 26 2.35 1.85 -3.19
CA ILE A 26 2.07 1.14 -1.92
C ILE A 26 1.31 -0.16 -2.20
N VAL A 27 0.19 -0.09 -2.94
CA VAL A 27 -0.59 -1.28 -3.29
C VAL A 27 0.25 -2.28 -4.08
N SER A 28 1.07 -1.81 -5.03
CA SER A 28 1.97 -2.68 -5.79
C SER A 28 2.99 -3.37 -4.89
N GLN A 29 3.59 -2.63 -3.96
CA GLN A 29 4.54 -3.17 -2.99
C GLN A 29 3.88 -4.18 -2.03
N GLU A 30 2.68 -3.90 -1.55
CA GLU A 30 1.90 -4.80 -0.69
C GLU A 30 1.56 -6.10 -1.41
N VAL A 31 1.07 -6.03 -2.66
CA VAL A 31 0.79 -7.22 -3.48
C VAL A 31 2.06 -8.07 -3.67
N VAL A 32 3.17 -7.43 -4.02
CA VAL A 32 4.47 -8.12 -4.19
C VAL A 32 4.95 -8.73 -2.87
N THR A 33 4.79 -8.03 -1.75
CA THR A 33 5.20 -8.53 -0.43
C THR A 33 4.35 -9.73 -0.01
N THR A 34 3.03 -9.66 -0.16
CA THR A 34 2.10 -10.76 0.12
C THR A 34 2.38 -11.95 -0.79
N TYR A 35 2.66 -11.72 -2.08
CA TYR A 35 3.10 -12.78 -2.99
C TYR A 35 4.35 -13.52 -2.47
N TYR A 36 5.35 -12.79 -1.98
CA TYR A 36 6.55 -13.41 -1.41
C TYR A 36 6.28 -14.13 -0.09
N ASN A 37 5.42 -13.60 0.76
CA ASN A 37 5.04 -14.25 2.01
C ASN A 37 4.30 -15.57 1.76
N ILE A 38 3.38 -15.62 0.80
CA ILE A 38 2.69 -16.86 0.38
C ILE A 38 3.71 -17.91 -0.02
N SER A 39 4.66 -17.53 -0.89
CA SER A 39 5.71 -18.43 -1.36
C SER A 39 6.57 -18.95 -0.21
N LYS A 40 7.00 -18.06 0.69
CA LYS A 40 7.76 -18.38 1.89
C LYS A 40 7.02 -19.37 2.80
N TYR A 41 5.75 -19.14 3.10
CA TYR A 41 5.01 -20.02 4.01
C TYR A 41 4.76 -21.40 3.41
N ARG A 42 4.57 -21.49 2.10
CA ARG A 42 4.52 -22.78 1.40
C ARG A 42 5.82 -23.57 1.56
N GLU A 43 6.97 -22.94 1.31
CA GLU A 43 8.28 -23.58 1.51
C GLU A 43 8.49 -24.03 2.97
N MET A 44 8.02 -23.23 3.94
CA MET A 44 8.09 -23.59 5.36
C MET A 44 7.20 -24.78 5.71
N ILE A 45 6.00 -24.89 5.13
CA ILE A 45 5.10 -26.03 5.30
C ILE A 45 5.74 -27.29 4.71
N ASP A 46 6.29 -27.20 3.51
CA ASP A 46 6.97 -28.32 2.84
C ASP A 46 8.18 -28.79 3.66
N GLY A 47 9.00 -27.85 4.16
CA GLY A 47 10.13 -28.14 5.05
C GLY A 47 9.69 -28.84 6.34
N VAL A 48 8.63 -28.36 7.00
CA VAL A 48 8.08 -28.98 8.21
C VAL A 48 7.54 -30.39 7.92
N ASN A 49 6.90 -30.60 6.76
CA ASN A 49 6.41 -31.92 6.37
C ASN A 49 7.55 -32.91 6.14
N LEU A 50 8.63 -32.49 5.48
CA LEU A 50 9.84 -33.30 5.32
C LEU A 50 10.46 -33.66 6.68
N GLU A 51 10.54 -32.69 7.59
CA GLU A 51 11.06 -32.90 8.94
C GLU A 51 10.19 -33.88 9.74
N LYS A 52 8.85 -33.77 9.66
CA LYS A 52 7.92 -34.71 10.29
C LYS A 52 8.14 -36.14 9.81
N GLU A 53 8.32 -36.35 8.51
CA GLU A 53 8.57 -37.68 7.96
C GLU A 53 9.89 -38.29 8.48
N PHE A 54 10.92 -37.46 8.69
CA PHE A 54 12.14 -37.91 9.36
C PHE A 54 11.86 -38.35 10.81
N TYR A 55 11.16 -37.54 11.60
CA TYR A 55 10.85 -37.87 13.00
C TYR A 55 9.90 -39.07 13.14
N LYS A 56 8.98 -39.30 12.19
CA LYS A 56 8.14 -40.52 12.16
C LYS A 56 8.98 -41.79 12.00
N LYS A 57 9.92 -41.80 11.05
CA LYS A 57 10.85 -42.94 10.87
C LYS A 57 11.72 -43.16 12.10
N MET A 58 12.15 -42.07 12.74
CA MET A 58 12.88 -42.16 14.01
C MET A 58 12.01 -42.75 15.13
N LEU A 59 10.73 -42.37 15.20
CA LEU A 59 9.79 -42.91 16.18
C LEU A 59 9.60 -44.43 16.00
N GLU A 60 9.44 -44.89 14.75
CA GLU A 60 9.36 -46.31 14.42
C GLU A 60 10.61 -47.07 14.89
N THR A 61 11.79 -46.49 14.64
CA THR A 61 13.07 -47.08 15.07
C THR A 61 13.18 -47.17 16.59
N PHE A 62 12.86 -46.08 17.32
CA PHE A 62 12.87 -46.09 18.78
C PHE A 62 11.81 -47.02 19.37
N SER A 63 10.64 -47.13 18.75
CA SER A 63 9.60 -48.08 19.17
C SER A 63 10.13 -49.52 19.14
N LEU A 64 10.85 -49.90 18.07
CA LEU A 64 11.50 -51.21 17.97
C LEU A 64 12.57 -51.41 19.04
N LEU A 65 13.47 -50.45 19.21
CA LEU A 65 14.55 -50.54 20.20
C LEU A 65 14.03 -50.65 21.64
N VAL A 66 12.97 -49.90 21.95
CA VAL A 66 12.29 -49.97 23.24
C VAL A 66 11.61 -51.33 23.44
N SER A 67 10.94 -51.86 22.41
CA SER A 67 10.32 -53.20 22.48
C SER A 67 11.35 -54.32 22.69
N SER A 68 12.58 -54.12 22.21
CA SER A 68 13.71 -55.04 22.39
C SER A 68 14.51 -54.77 23.68
N GLY A 69 14.10 -53.80 24.50
CA GLY A 69 14.76 -53.44 25.76
C GLY A 69 16.10 -52.70 25.62
N VAL A 70 16.47 -52.27 24.40
CA VAL A 70 17.74 -51.60 24.10
C VAL A 70 17.66 -50.08 24.35
N ALA A 71 16.47 -49.49 24.23
CA ALA A 71 16.24 -48.06 24.44
C ALA A 71 15.18 -47.78 25.51
N MET A 72 15.16 -46.54 26.02
CA MET A 72 14.21 -46.11 27.04
C MET A 72 12.93 -45.52 26.44
N GLN A 73 11.81 -45.72 27.14
CA GLN A 73 10.52 -45.07 26.82
C GLN A 73 10.62 -43.53 26.82
N SER A 74 11.53 -42.97 27.62
CA SER A 74 11.77 -41.52 27.65
C SER A 74 12.32 -40.99 26.33
N ASP A 75 13.17 -41.75 25.62
CA ASP A 75 13.71 -41.33 24.33
C ASP A 75 12.64 -41.37 23.25
N MET A 76 11.80 -42.40 23.24
CA MET A 76 10.62 -42.45 22.36
C MET A 76 9.69 -41.24 22.59
N ARG A 77 9.46 -40.86 23.86
CA ARG A 77 8.64 -39.68 24.20
C ARG A 77 9.26 -38.36 23.71
N LYS A 78 10.59 -38.21 23.75
CA LYS A 78 11.25 -37.01 23.19
C LYS A 78 10.96 -36.88 21.69
N VAL A 79 11.01 -37.98 20.95
CA VAL A 79 10.67 -38.00 19.51
C VAL A 79 9.21 -37.60 19.29
N GLN A 80 8.28 -38.12 20.10
CA GLN A 80 6.86 -37.73 20.04
C GLN A 80 6.66 -36.23 20.29
N VAL A 81 7.31 -35.68 21.31
CA VAL A 81 7.27 -34.23 21.59
C VAL A 81 7.79 -33.42 20.41
N SER A 82 8.85 -33.88 19.72
CA SER A 82 9.33 -33.23 18.50
C SER A 82 8.28 -33.25 17.38
N ILE A 83 7.58 -34.37 17.18
CA ILE A 83 6.48 -34.46 16.20
C ILE A 83 5.35 -33.49 16.56
N ASP A 84 4.95 -33.41 17.84
CA ASP A 84 3.90 -32.51 18.30
C ASP A 84 4.27 -31.03 18.12
N ALA A 85 5.54 -30.68 18.38
CA ALA A 85 6.07 -29.35 18.11
C ALA A 85 6.02 -29.01 16.60
N LEU A 86 6.37 -29.97 15.73
CA LEU A 86 6.28 -29.79 14.29
C LEU A 86 4.83 -29.70 13.80
N ASN A 87 3.89 -30.42 14.42
CA ASN A 87 2.46 -30.29 14.15
C ASN A 87 1.97 -28.87 14.47
N THR A 88 2.37 -28.33 15.61
CA THR A 88 2.04 -26.96 16.01
C THR A 88 2.61 -25.93 15.01
N ARG A 89 3.87 -26.09 14.61
CA ARG A 89 4.50 -25.22 13.59
C ARG A 89 3.79 -25.29 12.24
N SER A 90 3.37 -26.47 11.81
CA SER A 90 2.63 -26.68 10.56
C SER A 90 1.29 -25.95 10.57
N ILE A 91 0.54 -26.03 11.67
CA ILE A 91 -0.74 -25.31 11.83
C ILE A 91 -0.51 -23.80 11.81
N MET A 92 0.53 -23.32 12.50
CA MET A 92 0.90 -21.90 12.51
C MET A 92 1.21 -21.40 11.09
N TYR A 93 2.06 -22.11 10.33
CA TYR A 93 2.38 -21.69 8.97
C TYR A 93 1.19 -21.80 8.01
N GLN A 94 0.29 -22.77 8.20
CA GLN A 94 -0.95 -22.84 7.45
C GLN A 94 -1.84 -21.63 7.73
N SER A 95 -2.02 -21.25 8.99
CA SER A 95 -2.78 -20.04 9.36
C SER A 95 -2.17 -18.79 8.75
N MET A 96 -0.84 -18.65 8.78
CA MET A 96 -0.14 -17.52 8.16
C MET A 96 -0.31 -17.50 6.64
N LEU A 97 -0.32 -18.67 5.99
CA LEU A 97 -0.59 -18.80 4.57
C LEU A 97 -2.03 -18.35 4.26
N ASP A 98 -3.00 -18.83 5.02
CA ASP A 98 -4.41 -18.49 4.83
C ASP A 98 -4.64 -16.97 4.99
N ASP A 99 -4.03 -16.34 6.00
CA ASP A 99 -4.08 -14.89 6.20
C ASP A 99 -3.54 -14.11 4.99
N GLU A 100 -2.40 -14.52 4.43
CA GLU A 100 -1.84 -13.86 3.24
C GLU A 100 -2.68 -14.11 1.98
N MET A 101 -3.33 -15.27 1.86
CA MET A 101 -4.28 -15.55 0.78
C MET A 101 -5.50 -14.62 0.86
N TYR A 102 -6.06 -14.39 2.05
CA TYR A 102 -7.15 -13.42 2.24
C TYR A 102 -6.71 -12.00 1.90
N LYS A 103 -5.49 -11.60 2.28
CA LYS A 103 -4.93 -10.30 1.88
C LYS A 103 -4.81 -10.18 0.37
N MET A 104 -4.28 -11.20 -0.30
CA MET A 104 -4.16 -11.23 -1.76
C MET A 104 -5.52 -11.09 -2.44
N GLN A 105 -6.53 -11.80 -1.95
CA GLN A 105 -7.91 -11.70 -2.45
C GLN A 105 -8.47 -10.29 -2.26
N ASN A 106 -8.28 -9.67 -1.10
CA ASN A 106 -8.76 -8.32 -0.81
C ASN A 106 -8.07 -7.26 -1.70
N MET A 107 -6.78 -7.42 -1.98
CA MET A 107 -6.03 -6.47 -2.80
C MET A 107 -6.30 -6.61 -4.30
N THR A 108 -6.50 -7.84 -4.79
CA THR A 108 -6.62 -8.11 -6.24
C THR A 108 -8.06 -8.33 -6.71
N GLY A 109 -8.97 -8.64 -5.80
CA GLY A 109 -10.33 -9.10 -6.11
C GLY A 109 -10.39 -10.51 -6.71
N LEU A 110 -9.25 -11.21 -6.82
CA LEU A 110 -9.16 -12.53 -7.42
C LEU A 110 -9.25 -13.62 -6.34
N ASN A 111 -10.11 -14.60 -6.56
CA ASN A 111 -10.14 -15.81 -5.73
C ASN A 111 -9.15 -16.84 -6.30
N LEU A 112 -7.91 -16.77 -5.82
CA LEU A 112 -6.82 -17.65 -6.25
C LEU A 112 -6.58 -18.72 -5.19
N SER A 113 -6.20 -19.92 -5.61
CA SER A 113 -5.64 -20.92 -4.70
C SER A 113 -4.13 -20.68 -4.50
N PRO A 114 -3.54 -21.13 -3.37
CA PRO A 114 -2.12 -20.97 -3.10
C PRO A 114 -1.21 -21.54 -4.20
N VAL A 115 -1.67 -22.59 -4.90
CA VAL A 115 -0.92 -23.26 -5.97
C VAL A 115 -0.86 -22.42 -7.24
N GLN A 116 -1.90 -21.62 -7.52
CA GLN A 116 -1.94 -20.72 -8.68
C GLN A 116 -1.01 -19.50 -8.51
N ILE A 117 -0.66 -19.19 -7.26
CA ILE A 117 0.35 -18.19 -6.92
C ILE A 117 1.68 -18.93 -6.87
N GLN A 118 2.15 -19.38 -8.03
CA GLN A 118 3.37 -20.15 -8.12
C GLN A 118 4.58 -19.22 -8.17
N SER A 119 5.53 -19.49 -7.27
CA SER A 119 6.91 -19.01 -7.36
C SER A 119 7.59 -19.87 -8.41
N ASP A 120 8.04 -19.26 -9.51
CA ASP A 120 8.96 -19.91 -10.41
C ASP A 120 10.16 -20.41 -9.58
N GLU A 121 10.43 -21.71 -9.66
CA GLU A 121 11.46 -22.37 -8.86
C GLU A 121 12.77 -21.56 -8.88
N LYS A 122 13.26 -21.23 -7.67
CA LYS A 122 14.50 -20.46 -7.37
C LYS A 122 14.34 -18.94 -7.32
N PHE A 123 13.51 -18.46 -6.39
CA PHE A 123 13.56 -17.06 -5.99
C PHE A 123 14.75 -16.80 -5.04
N ASN A 124 15.72 -15.98 -5.47
CA ASN A 124 16.93 -15.68 -4.71
C ASN A 124 16.85 -14.23 -4.18
N LEU A 125 16.13 -14.06 -3.06
CA LEU A 125 15.81 -12.78 -2.39
C LEU A 125 16.99 -11.80 -2.24
N PHE A 126 18.21 -12.32 -2.14
CA PHE A 126 19.38 -11.55 -1.71
C PHE A 126 20.39 -11.24 -2.82
N LYS A 127 20.14 -11.61 -4.08
CA LYS A 127 21.15 -11.45 -5.14
C LYS A 127 21.34 -10.01 -5.66
N LYS A 128 20.49 -9.03 -5.30
CA LYS A 128 20.51 -7.72 -5.97
C LYS A 128 20.11 -6.52 -5.12
N TYR A 129 20.53 -6.46 -3.85
CA TYR A 129 20.43 -5.20 -3.10
C TYR A 129 21.67 -4.34 -3.34
N ILE A 130 21.48 -3.16 -3.91
CA ILE A 130 22.56 -2.19 -4.12
C ILE A 130 22.49 -1.19 -2.97
N PHE A 131 23.52 -1.18 -2.12
CA PHE A 131 23.65 -0.16 -1.09
C PHE A 131 24.08 1.17 -1.74
N VAL A 132 23.43 2.26 -1.34
CA VAL A 132 23.78 3.61 -1.78
C VAL A 132 24.83 4.13 -0.81
N GLU A 133 26.07 4.22 -1.25
CA GLU A 133 27.22 4.43 -0.36
C GLU A 133 27.45 5.89 0.06
N SER A 134 26.85 6.87 -0.63
CA SER A 134 27.07 8.30 -0.36
C SER A 134 25.79 9.03 0.07
N PRO A 135 25.82 9.81 1.17
CA PRO A 135 24.69 10.62 1.63
C PRO A 135 24.12 11.57 0.57
N GLU A 136 24.97 12.17 -0.26
CA GLU A 136 24.56 13.13 -1.29
C GLU A 136 23.73 12.45 -2.38
N LYS A 137 24.19 11.30 -2.89
CA LYS A 137 23.41 10.52 -3.86
C LYS A 137 22.10 10.01 -3.27
N LEU A 138 22.09 9.64 -1.98
CA LEU A 138 20.86 9.24 -1.31
C LEU A 138 19.87 10.41 -1.26
N MET A 139 20.33 11.60 -0.89
CA MET A 139 19.49 12.80 -0.86
C MET A 139 18.96 13.17 -2.25
N ASP A 140 19.79 13.12 -3.28
CA ASP A 140 19.36 13.35 -4.67
C ASP A 140 18.28 12.35 -5.10
N MET A 141 18.43 11.08 -4.73
CA MET A 141 17.40 10.07 -5.01
C MET A 141 16.11 10.33 -4.23
N VAL A 142 16.19 10.70 -2.95
CA VAL A 142 15.01 11.07 -2.15
C VAL A 142 14.29 12.24 -2.80
N MET A 143 15.00 13.33 -3.12
CA MET A 143 14.40 14.51 -3.74
C MET A 143 13.72 14.21 -5.08
N LYS A 144 14.26 13.25 -5.84
CA LYS A 144 13.76 12.88 -7.17
C LYS A 144 12.61 11.89 -7.13
N TYR A 145 12.67 10.87 -6.27
CA TYR A 145 11.78 9.72 -6.34
C TYR A 145 10.82 9.60 -5.15
N ASN A 146 11.12 10.19 -4.00
CA ASN A 146 10.24 10.10 -2.84
C ASN A 146 8.99 10.97 -3.02
N ASP A 147 7.83 10.33 -2.99
CA ASP A 147 6.56 11.00 -3.25
C ASP A 147 6.15 11.92 -2.09
N ASP A 148 6.45 11.59 -0.84
CA ASP A 148 6.21 12.45 0.32
C ASP A 148 6.98 13.76 0.24
N TYR A 149 8.24 13.69 -0.20
CA TYR A 149 9.07 14.87 -0.44
C TYR A 149 8.47 15.76 -1.52
N LYS A 150 8.06 15.20 -2.66
CA LYS A 150 7.40 15.96 -3.73
C LYS A 150 6.12 16.63 -3.23
N MET A 151 5.29 15.91 -2.48
CA MET A 151 4.06 16.44 -1.89
C MET A 151 4.33 17.57 -0.89
N LEU A 152 5.38 17.44 -0.08
CA LEU A 152 5.80 18.49 0.85
C LEU A 152 6.25 19.76 0.12
N VAL A 153 7.04 19.61 -0.95
CA VAL A 153 7.50 20.73 -1.78
C VAL A 153 6.31 21.46 -2.43
N ASN A 154 5.37 20.73 -2.99
CA ASN A 154 4.17 21.30 -3.60
C ASN A 154 3.25 21.97 -2.57
N THR A 155 3.06 21.36 -1.39
CA THR A 155 2.32 21.97 -0.27
C THR A 155 2.94 23.30 0.15
N ARG A 156 4.28 23.36 0.25
CA ARG A 156 5.00 24.61 0.52
C ARG A 156 4.75 25.68 -0.56
N LYS A 157 4.78 25.29 -1.84
CA LYS A 157 4.52 26.21 -2.96
C LYS A 157 3.07 26.72 -2.94
N ALA A 158 2.10 25.85 -2.69
CA ALA A 158 0.69 26.22 -2.52
C ALA A 158 0.50 27.23 -1.38
N ALA A 159 1.10 26.98 -0.21
CA ALA A 159 1.06 27.92 0.92
C ALA A 159 1.72 29.28 0.58
N THR A 160 2.78 29.28 -0.23
CA THR A 160 3.43 30.51 -0.68
C THR A 160 2.50 31.32 -1.60
N GLU A 161 1.79 30.66 -2.52
CA GLU A 161 0.79 31.33 -3.36
C GLU A 161 -0.42 31.82 -2.57
N ASP A 162 -0.82 31.10 -1.52
CA ASP A 162 -1.86 31.54 -0.59
C ASP A 162 -1.50 32.86 0.10
N ILE A 163 -0.25 32.98 0.58
CA ILE A 163 0.30 34.22 1.11
C ILE A 163 0.29 35.33 0.05
N ASN A 164 0.66 35.03 -1.20
CA ASN A 164 0.66 36.00 -2.29
C ASN A 164 -0.77 36.47 -2.65
N ALA A 165 -1.75 35.56 -2.60
CA ALA A 165 -3.16 35.88 -2.78
C ALA A 165 -3.65 36.82 -1.66
N ALA A 166 -3.32 36.51 -0.40
CA ALA A 166 -3.66 37.35 0.75
C ALA A 166 -3.01 38.74 0.66
N LYS A 167 -1.74 38.83 0.23
CA LYS A 167 -1.07 40.11 0.01
C LYS A 167 -1.72 40.94 -1.09
N SER A 168 -2.39 40.32 -2.06
CA SER A 168 -3.07 41.07 -3.12
C SER A 168 -4.25 41.91 -2.61
N SER A 169 -4.76 41.62 -1.41
CA SER A 169 -5.77 42.45 -0.73
C SER A 169 -5.27 43.84 -0.32
N TYR A 170 -3.95 44.07 -0.31
CA TYR A 170 -3.37 45.41 -0.07
C TYR A 170 -3.37 46.31 -1.31
N PHE A 171 -3.77 45.80 -2.48
CA PHE A 171 -3.79 46.53 -3.74
C PHE A 171 -5.23 46.71 -4.24
N PRO A 172 -5.53 47.76 -5.03
CA PRO A 172 -6.86 47.94 -5.61
C PRO A 172 -7.20 46.80 -6.56
N THR A 173 -8.45 46.33 -6.49
CA THR A 173 -9.02 45.35 -7.42
C THR A 173 -9.73 46.09 -8.56
N VAL A 174 -9.55 45.62 -9.80
CA VAL A 174 -10.25 46.13 -10.99
C VAL A 174 -11.18 45.04 -11.51
N ASP A 175 -12.48 45.27 -11.40
CA ASP A 175 -13.53 44.38 -11.92
C ASP A 175 -14.29 45.08 -13.05
N LEU A 176 -14.31 44.47 -14.23
CA LEU A 176 -15.08 44.97 -15.38
C LEU A 176 -16.39 44.20 -15.49
N VAL A 177 -17.51 44.89 -15.29
CA VAL A 177 -18.86 44.34 -15.48
C VAL A 177 -19.46 44.99 -16.73
N SER A 178 -19.78 44.18 -17.73
CA SER A 178 -20.48 44.61 -18.93
C SER A 178 -21.79 43.84 -19.01
N SER A 179 -22.92 44.55 -19.05
CA SER A 179 -24.25 43.98 -19.24
C SER A 179 -24.91 44.58 -20.47
N TYR A 180 -25.65 43.76 -21.21
CA TYR A 180 -26.52 44.19 -22.29
C TYR A 180 -27.93 43.71 -21.97
N VAL A 181 -28.85 44.64 -21.70
CA VAL A 181 -30.26 44.34 -21.40
C VAL A 181 -31.10 44.95 -22.51
N GLN A 182 -31.76 44.10 -23.30
CA GLN A 182 -32.79 44.52 -24.22
C GLN A 182 -34.14 44.50 -23.49
N ASN A 183 -34.50 45.63 -22.89
CA ASN A 183 -35.81 45.79 -22.26
C ASN A 183 -36.84 46.11 -23.34
N ASN A 184 -37.42 45.08 -23.95
CA ASN A 184 -38.65 45.24 -24.71
C ASN A 184 -39.82 45.13 -23.71
N PRO A 185 -40.45 46.24 -23.28
CA PRO A 185 -41.77 46.12 -22.68
C PRO A 185 -42.67 45.47 -23.73
N SER A 186 -43.10 44.23 -23.48
CA SER A 186 -44.27 43.68 -24.16
C SER A 186 -45.35 44.74 -24.05
N GLY A 187 -45.91 45.19 -25.18
CA GLY A 187 -46.67 46.42 -25.37
C GLY A 187 -47.97 46.56 -24.57
N SER A 188 -47.88 46.44 -23.25
CA SER A 188 -48.97 46.45 -22.29
C SER A 188 -48.65 47.27 -21.03
N ALA A 189 -47.41 47.72 -20.82
CA ALA A 189 -47.07 48.56 -19.67
C ALA A 189 -47.40 50.03 -19.97
N LYS A 190 -48.35 50.60 -19.23
CA LYS A 190 -48.71 52.02 -19.31
C LYS A 190 -47.92 52.81 -18.28
N LYS A 191 -47.71 54.10 -18.53
CA LYS A 191 -46.99 55.03 -17.64
C LYS A 191 -47.53 55.08 -16.20
N SER A 192 -48.76 54.60 -15.96
CA SER A 192 -49.40 54.45 -14.65
C SER A 192 -48.85 53.29 -13.80
N ASP A 193 -48.11 52.35 -14.39
CA ASP A 193 -47.65 51.15 -13.68
C ASP A 193 -46.41 51.40 -12.81
N TYR A 194 -45.89 52.65 -12.81
CA TYR A 194 -44.67 53.07 -12.10
C TYR A 194 -44.88 54.30 -11.21
N GLU A 195 -46.12 54.67 -10.86
CA GLU A 195 -46.36 55.84 -9.99
C GLU A 195 -46.07 55.60 -8.49
N ASP A 196 -45.79 54.36 -8.04
CA ASP A 196 -45.65 54.05 -6.61
C ASP A 196 -44.32 53.35 -6.23
N GLU A 197 -43.18 53.82 -6.73
CA GLU A 197 -41.88 53.46 -6.13
C GLU A 197 -40.97 54.70 -5.95
N PHE A 198 -41.27 55.47 -4.90
CA PHE A 198 -40.31 56.32 -4.18
C PHE A 198 -40.34 56.01 -2.69
#